data_AF-A0A9J5ZEF7-F1
#
_entry.id   AF-A0A9J5ZEF7-F1
#
_cell.length_a   1.000
_cell.length_b   1.000
_cell.length_c   1.000
_cell.angle_alpha   90.00
_cell.angle_beta   90.00
_cell.angle_gamma   90.00
#
_symmetry.space_group_name_H-M   'P 1'
#
loop_
_entity.id
_entity.type
_entity.pdbx_description
1 polymer ?
#
loop_
_entity_poly.entity_id
_entity_poly.type
_entity_poly.pdbx_seq_one_letter_code
_entity_poly.pdbx_strand_id
1 'polypeptide(L)'
;YHPYVLVCFSSQVPLAMEILIAELNKVCIYTVPKYIIYSEAAFQTKEAYYKAIRYAEEDGKIESTDSYVDRLSGCMKLYGALVQTEADGCQNLHGLREGWAWIARFLNVFPANLYTAAALQAFLEMAGFALHKRYKTQFRKLLDIIARDFLTALKDRGDAKLIKVIVSLRSYIESNQFLNEPEGWRLRCSLESHNFAPDSDHDQQYHYQQNRFY
;
A
#
# COMPACT_ATOMS: atom_id res chain seq x y z
N TYR A 1 -1.26 9.09 -5.75
CA TYR A 1 -1.34 10.54 -5.47
C TYR A 1 -1.07 10.86 -4.00
N HIS A 2 -1.92 10.40 -3.08
CA HIS A 2 -1.80 10.72 -1.65
C HIS A 2 -0.44 10.33 -1.00
N PRO A 3 0.18 9.17 -1.30
CA PRO A 3 1.44 8.78 -0.67
C PRO A 3 2.66 9.63 -1.08
N TYR A 4 2.73 10.07 -2.34
CA TYR A 4 3.84 10.89 -2.84
C TYR A 4 3.92 12.24 -2.09
N VAL A 5 2.77 12.92 -1.99
CA VAL A 5 2.67 14.20 -1.27
C VAL A 5 3.03 14.02 0.21
N LEU A 6 2.53 12.96 0.84
CA LEU A 6 2.87 12.63 2.23
C LEU A 6 4.37 12.42 2.42
N VAL A 7 5.03 11.68 1.54
CA VAL A 7 6.48 11.45 1.61
C VAL A 7 7.24 12.77 1.47
N CYS A 8 6.94 13.59 0.46
CA CYS A 8 7.64 14.86 0.28
C CYS A 8 7.39 15.85 1.42
N PHE A 9 6.16 15.96 1.91
CA PHE A 9 5.86 16.78 3.07
C PHE A 9 6.62 16.31 4.31
N SER A 10 6.57 15.00 4.58
CA SER A 10 7.25 14.43 5.75
C SER A 10 8.77 14.49 5.66
N SER A 11 9.36 14.55 4.46
CA SER A 11 10.80 14.77 4.32
C SER A 11 11.24 16.16 4.78
N GLN A 12 10.33 17.15 4.72
CA GLN A 12 10.58 18.51 5.23
C GLN A 12 10.21 18.64 6.71
N VAL A 13 9.22 17.86 7.16
CA VAL A 13 8.76 17.83 8.55
C VAL A 13 8.76 16.38 9.06
N PRO A 14 9.90 15.86 9.57
CA PRO A 14 10.02 14.45 9.93
C PRO A 14 8.96 13.94 10.91
N LEU A 15 8.57 14.78 11.88
CA LEU A 15 7.51 14.48 12.84
C LEU A 15 6.16 14.14 12.17
N ALA A 16 5.89 14.66 10.97
CA ALA A 16 4.68 14.34 10.23
C ALA A 16 4.61 12.85 9.83
N MET A 17 5.75 12.22 9.51
CA MET A 17 5.76 10.78 9.22
C MET A 17 5.38 9.98 10.47
N GLU A 18 5.95 10.33 11.62
CA GLU A 18 5.67 9.63 12.88
C GLU A 18 4.18 9.76 13.26
N ILE A 19 3.61 10.96 13.14
CA ILE A 19 2.18 11.19 13.40
C ILE A 19 1.32 10.41 12.42
N LEU A 20 1.64 10.42 11.12
CA LEU A 20 0.90 9.67 10.11
C LEU A 20 0.87 8.17 10.42
N ILE A 21 2.03 7.59 10.73
CA ILE A 21 2.14 6.18 11.11
C ILE A 21 1.39 5.91 12.42
N ALA A 22 1.48 6.80 13.41
CA ALA A 22 0.75 6.66 14.66
C ALA A 22 -0.78 6.66 14.46
N GLU A 23 -1.31 7.56 13.62
CA GLU A 23 -2.73 7.59 13.29
C GLU A 23 -3.16 6.34 12.53
N LEU A 24 -2.35 5.89 11.57
CA LEU A 24 -2.64 4.65 10.83
C LEU A 24 -2.68 3.43 11.76
N ASN A 25 -1.75 3.37 12.72
CA ASN A 25 -1.69 2.32 13.74
C ASN A 25 -2.90 2.35 14.69
N LYS A 26 -3.49 3.52 14.95
CA LYS A 26 -4.70 3.64 15.78
C LYS A 26 -5.92 3.06 15.08
N VAL A 27 -6.02 3.22 13.76
CA VAL A 27 -7.19 2.77 12.98
C VAL A 27 -7.05 1.34 12.46
N CYS A 28 -5.82 0.84 12.28
CA CYS A 28 -5.54 -0.52 11.81
C CYS A 28 -4.39 -1.14 12.60
N ILE A 29 -4.69 -2.12 13.46
CA ILE A 29 -3.67 -2.76 14.31
C ILE A 29 -2.61 -3.56 13.51
N TYR A 30 -2.91 -3.88 12.25
CA TYR A 30 -2.06 -4.70 11.39
C TYR A 30 -0.90 -3.93 10.76
N THR A 31 -0.88 -2.60 10.83
CA THR A 31 0.29 -1.80 10.41
C THR A 31 1.45 -1.86 11.42
N VAL A 32 1.21 -2.31 12.66
CA VAL A 32 2.23 -2.49 13.75
C VAL A 32 2.79 -3.91 13.87
N PRO A 33 2.25 -4.87 13.11
CA PRO A 33 2.08 -6.27 13.47
C PRO A 33 1.53 -6.65 14.85
N LYS A 34 0.46 -6.00 15.32
CA LYS A 34 -0.15 -6.37 16.59
C LYS A 34 -1.26 -7.42 16.43
N TYR A 35 -1.15 -8.53 17.16
CA TYR A 35 -2.18 -9.56 17.27
C TYR A 35 -2.82 -9.54 18.66
N ILE A 36 -4.14 -9.58 18.72
CA ILE A 36 -4.91 -9.66 19.97
C ILE A 36 -5.71 -10.96 19.92
N ILE A 37 -5.50 -11.84 20.89
CA ILE A 37 -6.19 -13.12 20.98
C ILE A 37 -7.48 -12.93 21.77
N TYR A 38 -8.60 -13.37 21.21
CA TYR A 38 -9.85 -13.43 21.96
C TYR A 38 -9.74 -14.45 23.09
N SER A 39 -10.12 -14.03 24.30
CA SER A 39 -10.47 -14.91 25.39
C SER A 39 -11.60 -14.29 26.20
N GLU A 40 -12.49 -15.12 26.72
CA GLU A 40 -13.63 -14.67 27.53
C GLU A 40 -13.16 -13.98 28.82
N ALA A 41 -12.09 -14.48 29.44
CA ALA A 41 -11.49 -13.88 30.63
C ALA A 41 -10.97 -12.45 30.39
N ALA A 42 -10.44 -12.15 29.20
CA ALA A 42 -9.86 -10.83 28.91
C ALA A 42 -10.90 -9.81 28.39
N PHE A 43 -11.92 -10.26 27.65
CA PHE A 43 -12.83 -9.36 26.95
C PHE A 43 -14.28 -9.42 27.44
N GLN A 44 -14.68 -10.48 28.14
CA GLN A 44 -16.04 -10.76 28.62
C GLN A 44 -17.07 -10.98 27.49
N THR A 45 -17.03 -10.18 26.43
CA THR A 45 -17.94 -10.23 25.28
C THR A 45 -17.17 -10.19 23.97
N LYS A 46 -17.79 -10.68 22.88
CA LYS A 46 -17.18 -10.60 21.54
C LYS A 46 -17.16 -9.17 21.03
N GLU A 47 -18.14 -8.36 21.39
CA GLU A 47 -18.23 -6.95 21.04
C GLU A 47 -17.06 -6.16 21.61
N ALA A 48 -16.70 -6.38 22.88
CA ALA A 48 -15.52 -5.77 23.49
C ALA A 48 -14.23 -6.17 22.77
N TYR A 49 -14.12 -7.43 22.35
CA TYR A 49 -13.00 -7.88 21.53
C TYR A 49 -12.96 -7.21 20.15
N TYR A 50 -14.10 -7.12 19.45
CA TYR A 50 -14.19 -6.43 18.16
C TYR A 50 -13.77 -4.97 18.28
N LYS A 51 -14.23 -4.25 19.31
CA LYS A 51 -13.77 -2.88 19.59
C LYS A 51 -12.25 -2.83 19.83
N ALA A 52 -11.69 -3.80 20.56
CA ALA A 52 -10.25 -3.87 20.83
C ALA A 52 -9.40 -4.09 19.56
N ILE A 53 -9.91 -4.85 18.59
CA ILE A 53 -9.27 -5.02 17.28
C ILE A 53 -9.69 -3.95 16.26
N ARG A 54 -10.36 -2.88 16.71
CA ARG A 54 -10.74 -1.69 15.93
C ARG A 54 -11.86 -1.92 14.93
N TYR A 55 -12.81 -2.81 15.19
CA TYR A 55 -14.09 -2.75 14.48
C TYR A 55 -14.75 -1.39 14.74
N ALA A 56 -15.31 -0.81 13.69
CA ALA A 56 -16.10 0.40 13.74
C ALA A 56 -17.48 0.11 14.35
N GLU A 57 -18.07 1.17 14.91
CA GLU A 57 -19.44 1.17 15.38
C GLU A 57 -20.20 2.20 14.53
N GLU A 58 -21.18 1.71 13.77
CA GLU A 58 -22.03 2.51 12.88
C GLU A 58 -23.47 2.38 13.40
N ASP A 59 -24.11 3.51 13.71
CA ASP A 59 -25.49 3.57 14.23
C ASP A 59 -25.73 2.68 15.47
N GLY A 60 -24.74 2.60 16.36
CA GLY A 60 -24.81 1.80 17.59
C GLY A 60 -24.66 0.29 17.36
N LYS A 61 -24.27 -0.14 16.16
CA LYS A 61 -23.99 -1.53 15.83
C LYS A 61 -22.54 -1.71 15.39
N ILE A 62 -21.95 -2.83 15.78
CA ILE A 62 -20.63 -3.22 15.29
C ILE A 62 -20.72 -3.49 13.79
N GLU A 63 -19.76 -2.98 13.03
CA GLU A 63 -19.69 -3.20 11.58
C GLU A 63 -19.61 -4.69 11.23
N SER A 64 -20.00 -5.02 10.00
CA SER A 64 -19.90 -6.41 9.52
C SER A 64 -18.43 -6.85 9.37
N THR A 65 -18.18 -8.15 9.42
CA THR A 65 -16.84 -8.70 9.14
C THR A 65 -16.33 -8.31 7.76
N ASP A 66 -17.20 -8.25 6.76
CA ASP A 66 -16.80 -7.93 5.39
C ASP A 66 -16.42 -6.45 5.28
N SER A 67 -17.21 -5.55 5.87
CA SER A 67 -16.89 -4.11 5.99
C SER A 67 -15.56 -3.87 6.71
N TYR A 68 -15.33 -4.58 7.82
CA TYR A 68 -14.08 -4.52 8.55
C TYR A 68 -12.88 -4.98 7.70
N VAL A 69 -13.02 -6.10 6.99
CA VAL A 69 -11.98 -6.64 6.10
C VAL A 69 -11.67 -5.68 4.96
N ASP A 70 -12.69 -5.04 4.37
CA ASP A 70 -12.52 -4.04 3.31
C ASP A 70 -11.77 -2.80 3.83
N ARG A 71 -12.16 -2.27 4.99
CA ARG A 71 -11.50 -1.11 5.60
C ARG A 71 -10.06 -1.42 6.01
N LEU A 72 -9.83 -2.57 6.63
CA LEU A 72 -8.48 -3.08 6.96
C LEU A 72 -7.62 -3.19 5.70
N SER A 73 -8.17 -3.77 4.62
CA SER A 73 -7.46 -3.91 3.34
C SER A 73 -7.12 -2.54 2.75
N GLY A 74 -8.03 -1.57 2.84
CA GLY A 74 -7.78 -0.17 2.46
C GLY A 74 -6.64 0.47 3.25
N CYS A 75 -6.62 0.31 4.58
CA CYS A 75 -5.53 0.78 5.43
C CYS A 75 -4.19 0.14 5.05
N MET A 76 -4.19 -1.17 4.78
CA MET A 76 -2.98 -1.91 4.41
C MET A 76 -2.48 -1.57 3.00
N LYS A 77 -3.38 -1.24 2.06
CA LYS A 77 -3.02 -0.68 0.76
C LYS A 77 -2.37 0.70 0.91
N LEU A 78 -2.93 1.58 1.73
CA LEU A 78 -2.32 2.88 2.02
C LEU A 78 -0.94 2.72 2.67
N TYR A 79 -0.82 1.83 3.65
CA TYR A 79 0.45 1.52 4.31
C TYR A 79 1.49 0.99 3.32
N GLY A 80 1.12 0.01 2.51
CA GLY A 80 1.97 -0.55 1.46
C GLY A 80 2.41 0.56 0.50
N ALA A 81 1.47 1.36 -0.02
CA ALA A 81 1.77 2.46 -0.92
C ALA A 81 2.74 3.49 -0.33
N LEU A 82 2.58 3.86 0.94
CA LEU A 82 3.52 4.73 1.66
C LEU A 82 4.91 4.11 1.72
N VAL A 83 5.00 2.83 2.11
CA VAL A 83 6.26 2.07 2.21
C VAL A 83 7.01 2.02 0.90
N GLN A 84 6.30 1.79 -0.21
CA GLN A 84 6.95 1.65 -1.49
C GLN A 84 7.28 2.98 -2.19
N THR A 85 6.58 4.07 -1.86
CA THR A 85 6.74 5.35 -2.56
C THR A 85 8.20 5.81 -2.66
N GLU A 86 8.68 5.92 -3.90
CA GLU A 86 9.92 6.58 -4.29
C GLU A 86 9.53 7.98 -4.82
N ALA A 87 10.05 9.05 -4.21
CA ALA A 87 9.79 10.41 -4.63
C ALA A 87 11.11 11.14 -4.88
N ASP A 88 11.32 11.58 -6.12
CA ASP A 88 12.57 12.23 -6.53
C ASP A 88 12.86 13.46 -5.66
N GLY A 89 14.05 13.50 -5.05
CA GLY A 89 14.45 14.58 -4.16
C GLY A 89 13.85 14.54 -2.74
N CYS A 90 12.97 13.59 -2.44
CA CYS A 90 12.34 13.45 -1.11
C CYS A 90 12.75 12.13 -0.45
N GLN A 91 13.31 12.18 0.76
CA GLN A 91 13.61 10.96 1.51
C GLN A 91 12.33 10.36 2.11
N ASN A 92 12.01 9.11 1.76
CA ASN A 92 10.96 8.36 2.44
C ASN A 92 11.44 7.85 3.80
N LEU A 93 10.99 8.50 4.87
CA LEU A 93 11.33 8.17 6.25
C LEU A 93 10.69 6.85 6.74
N HIS A 94 9.69 6.33 6.02
CA HIS A 94 9.02 5.05 6.31
C HIS A 94 9.02 4.12 5.10
N GLY A 95 10.16 4.03 4.42
CA GLY A 95 10.30 3.31 3.14
C GLY A 95 10.45 1.79 3.25
N LEU A 96 11.02 1.17 2.21
CA LEU A 96 11.14 -0.29 2.05
C LEU A 96 11.81 -1.03 3.21
N ARG A 97 12.69 -0.38 3.98
CA ARG A 97 13.29 -1.00 5.18
C ARG A 97 12.23 -1.35 6.21
N GLU A 98 11.31 -0.42 6.46
CA GLU A 98 10.21 -0.64 7.41
C GLU A 98 9.18 -1.61 6.84
N GLY A 99 8.96 -1.59 5.53
CA GLY A 99 8.17 -2.61 4.83
C GLY A 99 8.73 -4.03 4.98
N TRP A 100 10.04 -4.19 4.82
CA TRP A 100 10.72 -5.47 5.02
C TRP A 100 10.63 -5.93 6.47
N ALA A 101 10.89 -5.03 7.41
CA ALA A 101 10.78 -5.34 8.83
C ALA A 101 9.34 -5.71 9.22
N TRP A 102 8.34 -5.03 8.66
CA TRP A 102 6.93 -5.34 8.83
C TRP A 102 6.61 -6.77 8.38
N ILE A 103 6.96 -7.15 7.14
CA ILE A 103 6.59 -8.48 6.62
C ILE A 103 7.35 -9.61 7.33
N ALA A 104 8.60 -9.38 7.74
CA ALA A 104 9.34 -10.34 8.54
C ALA A 104 8.70 -10.55 9.93
N ARG A 105 8.36 -9.46 10.64
CA ARG A 105 7.63 -9.54 11.92
C ARG A 105 6.27 -10.20 11.73
N PHE A 106 5.58 -9.85 10.65
CA PHE A 106 4.26 -10.38 10.34
C PHE A 106 4.28 -11.91 10.27
N LEU A 107 5.20 -12.48 9.48
CA LEU A 107 5.29 -13.94 9.29
C LEU A 107 5.80 -14.69 10.53
N ASN A 108 6.55 -14.02 11.40
CA ASN A 108 7.05 -14.63 12.64
C ASN A 108 6.01 -14.62 13.77
N VAL A 109 5.08 -13.66 13.79
CA VAL A 109 4.21 -13.40 14.96
C VAL A 109 2.74 -13.73 14.68
N PHE A 110 2.23 -13.46 13.49
CA PHE A 110 0.79 -13.57 13.25
C PHE A 110 0.34 -14.99 12.92
N PRO A 111 -0.74 -15.47 13.55
CA PRO A 111 -1.39 -16.67 13.07
C PRO A 111 -2.10 -16.38 11.75
N ALA A 112 -2.08 -17.39 10.87
CA ALA A 112 -2.88 -17.39 9.66
C ALA A 112 -4.38 -17.35 10.02
N ASN A 113 -5.11 -16.31 9.60
CA ASN A 113 -6.57 -16.17 9.71
C ASN A 113 -7.07 -15.17 8.63
N LEU A 114 -8.37 -14.90 8.60
CA LEU A 114 -8.98 -14.03 7.59
C LEU A 114 -8.38 -12.62 7.57
N TYR A 115 -8.21 -11.98 8.73
CA TYR A 115 -7.75 -10.61 8.84
C TYR A 115 -6.26 -10.48 8.49
N THR A 116 -5.45 -11.43 8.96
CA THR A 116 -4.02 -11.44 8.66
C THR A 116 -3.80 -11.74 7.17
N ALA A 117 -4.55 -12.67 6.58
CA ALA A 117 -4.50 -12.95 5.15
C ALA A 117 -4.88 -11.72 4.30
N ALA A 118 -5.97 -11.03 4.66
CA ALA A 118 -6.38 -9.81 3.98
C ALA A 118 -5.32 -8.70 4.09
N ALA A 119 -4.74 -8.51 5.27
CA ALA A 119 -3.68 -7.53 5.49
C ALA A 119 -2.43 -7.83 4.65
N LEU A 120 -2.01 -9.11 4.62
CA LEU A 120 -0.85 -9.54 3.86
C LEU A 120 -1.08 -9.38 2.36
N GLN A 121 -2.26 -9.78 1.85
CA GLN A 121 -2.60 -9.62 0.44
C GLN A 121 -2.55 -8.14 0.04
N ALA A 122 -3.26 -7.28 0.76
CA ALA A 122 -3.31 -5.84 0.50
C ALA A 122 -1.92 -5.19 0.54
N PHE A 123 -1.07 -5.58 1.49
CA PHE A 123 0.30 -5.09 1.57
C PHE A 123 1.16 -5.53 0.38
N LEU A 124 1.10 -6.81 -0.01
CA LEU A 124 1.85 -7.35 -1.14
C LEU A 124 1.40 -6.75 -2.47
N GLU A 125 0.09 -6.58 -2.67
CA GLU A 125 -0.48 -5.91 -3.85
C GLU A 125 0.15 -4.55 -4.08
N MET A 126 0.39 -3.78 -3.02
CA MET A 126 1.03 -2.48 -3.13
C MET A 126 2.56 -2.63 -3.09
N ALA A 127 3.16 -3.01 -1.96
CA ALA A 127 4.60 -2.87 -1.77
C ALA A 127 5.45 -3.99 -2.41
N GLY A 128 4.85 -5.09 -2.88
CA GLY A 128 5.59 -6.27 -3.30
C GLY A 128 6.50 -6.03 -4.51
N PHE A 129 6.10 -5.15 -5.44
CA PHE A 129 6.93 -4.74 -6.56
C PHE A 129 8.26 -4.11 -6.12
N ALA A 130 8.17 -3.09 -5.28
CA ALA A 130 9.34 -2.36 -4.81
C ALA A 130 10.20 -3.21 -3.85
N LEU A 131 9.58 -4.04 -3.01
CA LEU A 131 10.29 -5.00 -2.16
C LEU A 131 11.06 -6.03 -2.99
N HIS A 132 10.45 -6.57 -4.06
CA HIS A 132 11.15 -7.48 -4.97
C HIS A 132 12.31 -6.78 -5.68
N LYS A 133 12.09 -5.59 -6.22
CA LYS A 133 13.12 -4.77 -6.87
C LYS A 133 14.35 -4.57 -5.95
N ARG A 134 14.11 -4.32 -4.66
CA ARG A 134 15.14 -4.00 -3.65
C ARG A 134 15.83 -5.22 -3.04
N TYR A 135 15.11 -6.31 -2.77
CA TYR A 135 15.59 -7.47 -2.01
C TYR A 135 15.72 -8.76 -2.85
N LYS A 136 15.20 -8.75 -4.08
CA LYS A 136 15.34 -9.78 -5.12
C LYS A 136 15.07 -11.19 -4.59
N THR A 137 16.09 -12.05 -4.57
CA THR A 137 15.98 -13.46 -4.16
C THR A 137 15.52 -13.61 -2.70
N GLN A 138 15.84 -12.66 -1.81
CA GLN A 138 15.36 -12.73 -0.43
C GLN A 138 13.85 -12.54 -0.35
N PHE A 139 13.28 -11.65 -1.17
CA PHE A 139 11.83 -11.50 -1.25
C PHE A 139 11.16 -12.78 -1.80
N ARG A 140 11.76 -13.44 -2.80
CA ARG A 140 11.25 -14.73 -3.30
C ARG A 140 11.22 -15.81 -2.22
N LYS A 141 12.30 -15.94 -1.42
CA LYS A 141 12.32 -16.87 -0.28
C LYS A 141 11.20 -16.59 0.72
N LEU A 142 10.88 -15.32 0.94
CA LEU A 142 9.78 -14.91 1.79
C LEU A 142 8.44 -15.35 1.19
N LEU A 143 8.23 -15.15 -0.12
CA LEU A 143 7.03 -15.65 -0.80
C LEU A 143 6.92 -17.18 -0.73
N ASP A 144 8.04 -17.92 -0.78
CA ASP A 144 8.04 -19.37 -0.61
C ASP A 144 7.56 -19.78 0.79
N ILE A 145 7.96 -19.05 1.83
CA ILE A 145 7.47 -19.23 3.21
C ILE A 145 5.96 -18.97 3.27
N ILE A 146 5.48 -17.90 2.63
CA ILE A 146 4.04 -17.61 2.57
C ILE A 146 3.28 -18.76 1.88
N ALA A 147 3.78 -19.23 0.74
CA ALA A 147 3.13 -20.27 -0.04
C ALA A 147 3.12 -21.62 0.69
N ARG A 148 4.23 -21.98 1.35
CA ARG A 148 4.39 -23.27 2.03
C ARG A 148 3.72 -23.31 3.39
N ASP A 149 3.93 -22.28 4.21
CA ASP A 149 3.59 -22.32 5.63
C ASP A 149 2.27 -21.56 5.88
N PHE A 150 2.19 -20.30 5.45
CA PHE A 150 1.03 -19.45 5.74
C PHE A 150 -0.24 -19.88 4.99
N LEU A 151 -0.15 -20.15 3.68
CA LEU A 151 -1.31 -20.61 2.90
C LEU A 151 -1.79 -22.01 3.34
N THR A 152 -0.88 -22.89 3.74
CA THR A 152 -1.25 -24.21 4.28
C THR A 152 -2.02 -24.05 5.58
N ALA A 153 -1.51 -23.24 6.51
CA ALA A 153 -2.19 -22.95 7.77
C ALA A 153 -3.57 -22.28 7.57
N LEU A 154 -3.77 -21.49 6.50
CA LEU A 154 -5.10 -20.97 6.14
C LEU A 154 -6.04 -22.07 5.64
N LYS A 155 -5.56 -22.96 4.77
CA LYS A 155 -6.37 -24.06 4.21
C LYS A 155 -6.84 -25.03 5.28
N ASP A 156 -5.96 -25.36 6.23
CA ASP A 156 -6.24 -26.31 7.31
C ASP A 156 -7.38 -25.84 8.24
N ARG A 157 -7.71 -24.55 8.22
CA ARG A 157 -8.87 -24.03 8.96
C ARG A 157 -10.22 -24.37 8.33
N GLY A 158 -10.28 -24.66 7.03
CA GLY A 158 -11.53 -25.03 6.35
C GLY A 158 -12.63 -23.96 6.32
N ASP A 159 -12.30 -22.67 6.53
CA ASP A 159 -13.29 -21.58 6.53
C ASP A 159 -13.56 -21.08 5.09
N ALA A 160 -14.82 -21.12 4.67
CA ALA A 160 -15.26 -20.67 3.35
C ALA A 160 -14.89 -19.20 3.05
N LYS A 161 -14.85 -18.33 4.07
CA LYS A 161 -14.44 -16.92 3.91
C LYS A 161 -12.98 -16.78 3.50
N LEU A 162 -12.14 -17.79 3.76
CA LEU A 162 -10.73 -17.79 3.40
C LEU A 162 -10.47 -18.16 1.94
N ILE A 163 -11.42 -18.79 1.26
CA ILE A 163 -11.20 -19.33 -0.10
C ILE A 163 -10.74 -18.23 -1.05
N LYS A 164 -11.43 -17.08 -1.05
CA LYS A 164 -11.11 -15.95 -1.93
C LYS A 164 -9.69 -15.43 -1.70
N VAL A 165 -9.32 -15.15 -0.45
CA VAL A 165 -7.99 -14.60 -0.10
C VAL A 165 -6.87 -15.62 -0.35
N ILE A 166 -7.12 -16.92 -0.11
CA ILE A 166 -6.16 -17.99 -0.42
C ILE A 166 -5.89 -18.06 -1.92
N VAL A 167 -6.95 -18.02 -2.74
CA VAL A 167 -6.82 -18.06 -4.21
C VAL A 167 -6.09 -16.81 -4.71
N SER A 168 -6.43 -15.63 -4.20
CA SER A 168 -5.76 -14.38 -4.59
C SER A 168 -4.28 -14.36 -4.22
N LEU A 169 -3.92 -14.71 -2.98
CA LEU A 169 -2.51 -14.79 -2.55
C LEU A 169 -1.72 -15.84 -3.36
N ARG A 170 -2.32 -17.00 -3.62
CA ARG A 170 -1.71 -18.03 -4.46
C ARG A 170 -1.45 -17.51 -5.87
N SER A 171 -2.46 -16.92 -6.51
CA SER A 171 -2.35 -16.35 -7.85
C SER A 171 -1.29 -15.25 -7.90
N TYR A 172 -1.24 -14.38 -6.89
CA TYR A 172 -0.21 -13.34 -6.79
C TYR A 172 1.21 -13.91 -6.85
N ILE A 173 1.47 -14.99 -6.09
CA ILE A 173 2.77 -15.65 -6.01
C ILE A 173 3.09 -16.42 -7.30
N GLU A 174 2.18 -17.29 -7.74
CA GLU A 174 2.38 -18.19 -8.87
C GLU A 174 2.50 -17.43 -10.20
N SER A 175 1.71 -16.36 -10.38
CA SER A 175 1.78 -15.51 -11.57
C SER A 175 2.87 -14.43 -11.50
N ASN A 176 3.71 -14.43 -10.46
CA ASN A 176 4.75 -13.42 -10.22
C ASN A 176 4.24 -11.97 -10.34
N GLN A 177 3.06 -11.67 -9.78
CA GLN A 177 2.44 -10.35 -9.93
C GLN A 177 3.30 -9.20 -9.36
N PHE A 178 4.16 -9.50 -8.39
CA PHE A 178 5.17 -8.59 -7.85
C PHE A 178 6.24 -8.14 -8.86
N LEU A 179 6.24 -8.63 -10.11
CA LEU A 179 7.10 -8.09 -11.17
C LEU A 179 6.47 -6.88 -11.88
N ASN A 180 5.16 -6.65 -11.68
CA ASN A 180 4.42 -5.58 -12.33
C ASN A 180 4.29 -4.38 -11.39
N GLU A 181 4.30 -3.17 -11.94
CA GLU A 181 4.03 -1.96 -11.16
C GLU A 181 2.59 -1.98 -10.64
N PRO A 182 2.36 -1.65 -9.35
CA PRO A 182 1.02 -1.61 -8.80
C PRO A 182 0.22 -0.43 -9.35
N GLU A 183 -1.10 -0.52 -9.28
CA GLU A 183 -1.98 0.55 -9.73
C GLU A 183 -1.70 1.85 -8.95
N GLY A 184 -1.58 2.97 -9.68
CA GLY A 184 -1.31 4.29 -9.07
C GLY A 184 0.10 4.47 -8.50
N TRP A 185 1.05 3.59 -8.86
CA TRP A 185 2.46 3.62 -8.43
C TRP A 185 3.18 4.92 -8.80
N ARG A 186 3.17 5.29 -10.08
CA ARG A 186 3.82 6.51 -10.56
C ARG A 186 2.83 7.67 -10.62
N LEU A 187 3.33 8.86 -10.30
CA LEU A 187 2.69 10.09 -10.74
C LEU A 187 2.79 10.11 -12.27
N ARG A 188 1.69 9.95 -13.01
CA ARG A 188 1.67 10.39 -14.40
C ARG A 188 1.75 11.91 -14.35
N CYS A 189 2.95 12.45 -14.52
CA CYS A 189 3.10 13.83 -14.93
C CYS A 189 2.51 13.92 -16.35
N SER A 190 1.20 14.09 -16.47
CA SER A 190 0.64 14.67 -17.68
C SER A 190 1.16 16.10 -17.71
N LEU A 191 2.34 16.28 -18.30
CA LEU A 191 2.87 17.57 -18.71
C LEU A 191 1.97 18.07 -19.86
N GLU A 192 0.77 18.55 -19.55
CA GLU A 192 0.03 19.45 -20.42
C GLU A 192 0.52 20.90 -20.25
N SER A 193 1.84 21.08 -20.15
CA SER A 193 2.48 22.40 -20.15
C SER A 193 3.39 22.61 -21.36
N HIS A 194 3.26 21.78 -22.40
CA HIS A 194 3.89 21.97 -23.71
C HIS A 194 2.81 21.97 -24.79
N ASN A 195 1.97 23.00 -24.79
CA ASN A 195 1.22 23.48 -25.96
C ASN A 195 0.77 24.92 -25.68
N PHE A 196 1.73 25.80 -25.44
CA PHE A 196 1.56 27.22 -25.71
C PHE A 196 2.61 27.58 -26.75
N ALA A 197 2.37 27.12 -27.98
CA ALA A 197 2.99 27.73 -29.14
C ALA A 197 2.31 29.09 -29.31
N PRO A 198 3.03 30.22 -29.34
CA PRO A 198 2.42 31.46 -29.79
C PRO A 198 2.10 31.29 -31.28
N ASP A 199 0.84 31.48 -31.66
CA ASP A 199 0.41 31.50 -33.05
C ASP A 199 1.29 32.48 -33.85
N SER A 200 2.17 31.92 -34.67
CA SER A 200 2.83 32.64 -35.74
C SER A 200 1.89 32.62 -36.95
N ASP A 201 1.12 33.67 -37.14
CA ASP A 201 0.61 34.08 -38.45
C ASP A 201 0.09 35.52 -38.40
N HIS A 202 0.96 36.46 -38.78
CA HIS A 202 0.53 37.60 -39.58
C HIS A 202 1.70 38.02 -40.48
N ASP A 203 1.72 37.41 -41.67
CA ASP A 203 2.34 37.99 -42.85
C ASP A 203 1.80 39.41 -43.06
N GLN A 204 2.65 40.41 -42.86
CA GLN A 204 2.51 41.72 -43.50
C GLN A 204 3.74 41.98 -44.37
N GLN A 205 3.50 41.80 -45.66
CA GLN A 205 4.28 42.31 -46.79
C GLN A 205 4.82 43.72 -46.52
N TYR A 206 6.14 43.86 -46.44
CA TYR A 206 6.81 45.11 -46.73
C TYR A 206 7.88 44.87 -47.80
N HIS A 207 7.53 45.26 -49.02
CA HIS A 207 8.46 45.45 -50.14
C HIS A 207 9.56 46.43 -49.75
N TYR A 208 10.81 45.98 -49.71
CA TYR A 208 11.97 46.86 -49.85
C TYR A 208 12.57 46.70 -51.24
N GLN A 209 12.36 47.74 -52.06
CA GLN A 209 13.04 47.96 -53.32
C GLN A 209 14.56 48.05 -53.08
N GLN A 210 15.31 47.14 -53.68
CA GLN A 210 16.76 47.25 -53.76
C GLN A 210 17.09 48.05 -55.03
N ASN A 211 17.20 49.36 -54.89
CA ASN A 211 17.74 50.21 -55.93
C ASN A 211 19.27 50.13 -55.93
N ARG A 212 19.78 50.00 -57.14
CA ARG A 212 21.18 49.89 -57.56
C ARG A 212 21.76 51.31 -57.71
N PHE A 213 23.08 51.40 -57.58
CA PHE A 213 24.02 52.40 -58.12
C PHE A 213 24.65 53.46 -57.18
N TYR A 214 25.99 53.46 -57.34
CA TYR A 214 27.08 54.36 -56.92
C TYR A 214 27.60 54.25 -55.48
#